data_AF-A0A7W1JAA2-F1
#
_entry.id   AF-A0A7W1JAA2-F1
#
_cell.length_a   1.000
_cell.length_b   1.000
_cell.length_c   1.000
_cell.angle_alpha   90.00
_cell.angle_beta   90.00
_cell.angle_gamma   90.00
#
_symmetry.space_group_name_H-M   'P 1'
#
loop_
_entity.id
_entity.type
_entity.pdbx_description
1 polymer ?
#
loop_
_entity_poly.entity_id
_entity_poly.type
_entity_poly.pdbx_seq_one_letter_code
_entity_poly.pdbx_strand_id
1 'polypeptide(L)'
;MDRRTFVGLLTTVPLVSTVEGETVPKYRIVSDYRPASVPGMPGLHPGKVIAVKSGKCLDASGDKVNAEIVREMMARGMRELTGEAKEIDAWRRFFDPSDVVGIKVNCGGHPWVVSSYEIVAGTVRNLIAVGVKPSQIYVYERFQNQLDEVHYASHLPAGVRIVAAERANRNIDNTGYDPATYVEADLFGEEDTRSNIMRLVTERLTKIINIPNMKDHGATGVTGCLKNIAYGSFSNVARTHQRGKSHTLSFVGTLAAVEPLRSRTVLQIMDGLRGVWHGGPFAHTRRYVFYPKQILFGTDPVAIDRLLLDIIDDKRKAEGAISVWDRSPKYLDVDNGTQRDQNPNVNIIIREPGHVEYASKLGLGVHDLTKISVREIEV
;
A
#
# COMPACT_ATOMS: atom_id res chain seq x y z
N MET A 1 26.56 46.09 -22.43
CA MET A 1 26.17 46.43 -23.81
C MET A 1 25.64 45.14 -24.43
N ASP A 2 24.41 45.17 -24.94
CA ASP A 2 23.58 44.02 -25.31
C ASP A 2 23.84 43.52 -26.76
N ARG A 3 23.42 42.27 -27.03
CA ARG A 3 23.05 41.61 -28.32
C ARG A 3 24.13 41.00 -29.23
N ARG A 4 24.17 39.64 -29.30
CA ARG A 4 23.70 38.79 -30.44
C ARG A 4 24.30 37.37 -30.42
N THR A 5 23.39 36.40 -30.29
CA THR A 5 23.27 35.09 -30.96
C THR A 5 24.53 34.39 -31.52
N PHE A 6 24.82 33.18 -30.99
CA PHE A 6 25.25 32.05 -31.84
C PHE A 6 24.75 30.72 -31.23
N VAL A 7 23.89 30.05 -31.99
CA VAL A 7 23.42 28.68 -31.76
C VAL A 7 24.49 27.74 -32.31
N GLY A 8 24.91 26.77 -31.52
CA GLY A 8 25.78 25.68 -31.95
C GLY A 8 25.37 24.39 -31.25
N LEU A 9 24.76 23.49 -32.00
CA LEU A 9 24.39 22.13 -31.60
C LEU A 9 25.54 21.43 -30.87
N LEU A 10 25.32 21.02 -29.63
CA LEU A 10 25.94 19.82 -29.08
C LEU A 10 24.85 18.76 -29.04
N THR A 11 24.95 17.84 -30.01
CA THR A 11 24.16 16.63 -30.14
C THR A 11 24.15 15.89 -28.82
N THR A 12 23.02 15.90 -28.14
CA THR A 12 22.71 14.94 -27.08
C THR A 12 22.69 13.57 -27.73
N VAL A 13 23.75 12.80 -27.52
CA VAL A 13 23.75 11.37 -27.82
C VAL A 13 22.64 10.79 -26.95
N PRO A 14 21.56 10.21 -27.50
CA PRO A 14 20.62 9.52 -26.65
C PRO A 14 21.38 8.30 -26.12
N LEU A 15 21.64 8.27 -24.81
CA LEU A 15 21.85 7.00 -24.12
C LEU A 15 20.51 6.28 -24.18
N VAL A 16 20.25 5.62 -25.32
CA VAL A 16 19.31 4.53 -25.38
C VAL A 16 19.96 3.43 -24.59
N SER A 17 19.63 3.33 -23.29
CA SER A 17 19.82 2.07 -22.60
C SER A 17 18.91 1.08 -23.31
N THR A 18 19.51 0.18 -24.07
CA THR A 18 18.84 -1.03 -24.53
C THR A 18 18.64 -1.93 -23.32
N VAL A 19 17.66 -1.60 -22.48
CA VAL A 19 16.98 -2.57 -21.64
C VAL A 19 16.20 -3.41 -22.65
N GLU A 20 16.59 -4.68 -22.85
CA GLU A 20 15.70 -5.66 -23.48
C GLU A 20 14.33 -5.50 -22.83
N GLY A 21 13.34 -5.03 -23.59
CA GLY A 21 12.06 -4.62 -23.04
C GLY A 21 11.47 -5.79 -22.24
N GLU A 22 11.38 -5.64 -20.92
CA GLU A 22 10.71 -6.62 -20.07
C GLU A 22 9.29 -6.76 -20.61
N THR A 23 9.03 -7.91 -21.23
CA THR A 23 7.73 -8.21 -21.79
C THR A 23 6.76 -8.39 -20.62
N VAL A 24 5.72 -7.57 -20.58
CA VAL A 24 4.65 -7.71 -19.59
C VAL A 24 4.04 -9.11 -19.75
N PRO A 25 3.98 -9.93 -18.68
CA PRO A 25 3.38 -11.25 -18.75
C PRO A 25 1.92 -11.19 -19.23
N LYS A 26 1.46 -12.27 -19.88
CA LYS A 26 0.05 -12.40 -20.26
C LYS A 26 -0.75 -12.82 -19.03
N TYR A 27 -1.71 -11.98 -18.64
CA TYR A 27 -2.58 -12.24 -17.50
C TYR A 27 -3.94 -12.74 -17.95
N ARG A 28 -4.42 -13.83 -17.35
CA ARG A 28 -5.81 -14.28 -17.44
C ARG A 28 -6.49 -14.02 -16.10
N ILE A 29 -7.40 -13.04 -16.06
CA ILE A 29 -8.22 -12.76 -14.89
C ILE A 29 -9.48 -13.64 -14.97
N VAL A 30 -9.75 -14.40 -13.92
CA VAL A 30 -10.95 -15.21 -13.75
C VAL A 30 -11.72 -14.65 -12.56
N SER A 31 -12.95 -14.18 -12.81
CA SER A 31 -13.85 -13.64 -11.79
C SER A 31 -15.27 -13.60 -12.35
N ASP A 32 -16.24 -14.08 -11.56
CA ASP A 32 -17.67 -13.98 -11.88
C ASP A 32 -18.28 -12.64 -11.44
N TYR A 33 -17.49 -11.79 -10.78
CA TYR A 33 -17.95 -10.50 -10.26
C TYR A 33 -17.95 -9.45 -11.36
N ARG A 34 -19.09 -8.77 -11.51
CA ARG A 34 -19.21 -7.64 -12.44
C ARG A 34 -18.56 -6.40 -11.83
N PRO A 35 -17.84 -5.59 -12.62
CA PRO A 35 -17.38 -4.28 -12.19
C PRO A 35 -18.54 -3.41 -11.70
N ALA A 36 -18.34 -2.69 -10.60
CA ALA A 36 -19.28 -1.67 -10.17
C ALA A 36 -19.32 -0.50 -11.17
N SER A 37 -20.48 0.15 -11.31
CA SER A 37 -20.61 1.37 -12.12
C SER A 37 -19.70 2.49 -11.64
N VAL A 38 -19.49 2.57 -10.32
CA VAL A 38 -18.48 3.42 -9.68
C VAL A 38 -17.57 2.50 -8.86
N PRO A 39 -16.33 2.21 -9.32
CA PRO A 39 -15.41 1.36 -8.57
C PRO A 39 -14.92 2.06 -7.31
N GLY A 40 -14.49 1.29 -6.31
CA GLY A 40 -13.89 1.81 -5.08
C GLY A 40 -12.52 2.46 -5.31
N MET A 41 -11.76 1.95 -6.28
CA MET A 41 -10.47 2.53 -6.73
C MET A 41 -10.59 3.06 -8.17
N PRO A 42 -10.36 4.37 -8.42
CA PRO A 42 -9.95 5.41 -7.46
C PRO A 42 -11.09 6.03 -6.64
N GLY A 43 -12.33 5.56 -6.78
CA GLY A 43 -13.44 5.98 -5.93
C GLY A 43 -13.91 7.41 -6.16
N LEU A 44 -14.45 8.02 -5.09
CA LEU A 44 -15.16 9.31 -5.13
C LEU A 44 -14.25 10.53 -5.30
N HIS A 45 -12.95 10.40 -5.01
CA HIS A 45 -12.00 11.50 -4.94
C HIS A 45 -10.70 11.19 -5.72
N PRO A 46 -10.79 10.90 -7.04
CA PRO A 46 -9.60 10.62 -7.86
C PRO A 46 -8.61 11.78 -7.83
N GLY A 47 -7.31 11.48 -7.68
CA GLY A 47 -6.24 12.47 -7.62
C GLY A 47 -6.25 13.39 -6.39
N LYS A 48 -7.18 13.26 -5.44
CA LYS A 48 -7.21 14.11 -4.23
C LYS A 48 -6.61 13.35 -3.05
N VAL A 49 -5.60 13.95 -2.41
CA VAL A 49 -4.94 13.42 -1.22
C VAL A 49 -4.95 14.48 -0.11
N ILE A 50 -5.39 14.10 1.09
CA ILE A 50 -5.25 14.93 2.28
C ILE A 50 -4.07 14.42 3.09
N ALA A 51 -3.08 15.27 3.34
CA ALA A 51 -1.94 14.98 4.19
C ALA A 51 -2.10 15.68 5.53
N VAL A 52 -2.37 14.93 6.60
CA VAL A 52 -2.49 15.49 7.95
C VAL A 52 -1.21 15.20 8.72
N LYS A 53 -0.54 16.24 9.19
CA LYS A 53 0.75 16.20 9.89
C LYS A 53 0.57 16.64 11.34
N SER A 54 1.34 16.05 12.25
CA SER A 54 1.45 16.56 13.62
C SER A 54 2.76 16.16 14.26
N GLY A 55 3.56 17.14 14.67
CA GLY A 55 4.76 16.90 15.48
C GLY A 55 4.48 16.16 16.80
N LYS A 56 3.24 16.22 17.30
CA LYS A 56 2.78 15.74 18.62
C LYS A 56 2.16 14.33 18.59
N CYS A 57 2.00 13.73 17.41
CA CYS A 57 1.39 12.39 17.28
C CYS A 57 2.27 11.28 17.87
N LEU A 58 3.56 11.56 18.05
CA LEU A 58 4.55 10.67 18.66
C LEU A 58 5.32 11.40 19.76
N ASP A 59 5.74 10.67 20.78
CA ASP A 59 6.71 11.15 21.75
C ASP A 59 8.11 11.38 21.13
N ALA A 60 9.04 11.89 21.93
CA ALA A 60 10.37 12.26 21.46
C ALA A 60 11.18 11.06 20.94
N SER A 61 10.99 9.85 21.50
CA SER A 61 11.68 8.64 21.02
C SER A 61 11.01 8.05 19.77
N GLY A 62 9.75 8.41 19.53
CA GLY A 62 8.93 7.86 18.47
C GLY A 62 8.27 6.53 18.85
N ASP A 63 8.28 6.12 20.12
CA ASP A 63 7.77 4.84 20.61
C ASP A 63 6.30 4.91 21.04
N LYS A 64 5.89 6.02 21.63
CA LYS A 64 4.51 6.19 22.10
C LYS A 64 3.73 7.06 21.15
N VAL A 65 2.55 6.56 20.77
CA VAL A 65 1.59 7.31 19.97
C VAL A 65 0.65 8.09 20.89
N ASN A 66 0.40 9.35 20.56
CA ASN A 66 -0.64 10.14 21.22
C ASN A 66 -1.99 9.89 20.55
N ALA A 67 -2.81 9.03 21.16
CA ALA A 67 -4.09 8.61 20.61
C ALA A 67 -5.11 9.74 20.43
N GLU A 68 -5.03 10.82 21.23
CA GLU A 68 -5.92 11.97 21.08
C GLU A 68 -5.56 12.78 19.83
N ILE A 69 -4.26 13.05 19.64
CA ILE A 69 -3.77 13.74 18.44
C ILE A 69 -4.07 12.92 17.18
N VAL A 70 -3.86 11.60 17.21
CA VAL A 70 -4.21 10.75 16.07
C VAL A 70 -5.72 10.76 15.79
N ARG A 71 -6.56 10.83 16.83
CA ARG A 71 -8.01 10.99 16.64
C ARG A 71 -8.35 12.31 15.96
N GLU A 72 -7.71 13.41 16.38
CA GLU A 72 -7.87 14.70 15.72
C GLU A 72 -7.39 14.65 14.25
N MET A 73 -6.24 14.02 13.99
CA MET A 73 -5.71 13.85 12.63
C MET A 73 -6.71 13.08 11.74
N MET A 74 -7.30 11.99 12.26
CA MET A 74 -8.33 11.21 11.56
C MET A 74 -9.58 12.04 11.28
N ALA A 75 -10.08 12.79 12.27
CA ALA A 75 -11.27 13.62 12.11
C ALA A 75 -11.05 14.78 11.12
N ARG A 76 -9.87 15.40 11.11
CA ARG A 76 -9.50 16.43 10.12
C ARG A 76 -9.35 15.83 8.73
N GLY A 77 -8.63 14.72 8.60
CA GLY A 77 -8.39 14.04 7.33
C GLY A 77 -9.68 13.67 6.61
N MET A 78 -10.61 13.04 7.34
CA MET A 78 -11.90 12.63 6.78
C MET A 78 -12.78 13.81 6.37
N ARG A 79 -12.89 14.85 7.21
CA ARG A 79 -13.69 16.05 6.89
C ARG A 79 -13.17 16.77 5.65
N GLU A 80 -11.85 16.88 5.50
CA GLU A 80 -11.23 17.61 4.40
C GLU A 80 -11.26 16.80 3.10
N LEU A 81 -11.22 15.47 3.21
CA LEU A 81 -11.39 14.57 2.07
C LEU A 81 -12.79 14.71 1.48
N THR A 82 -13.83 14.67 2.33
CA THR A 82 -15.23 14.66 1.90
C THR A 82 -15.85 16.04 1.73
N GLY A 83 -15.29 17.07 2.38
CA GLY A 83 -15.88 18.40 2.49
C GLY A 83 -16.97 18.52 3.57
N GLU A 84 -17.19 17.49 4.38
CA GLU A 84 -18.22 17.51 5.43
C GLU A 84 -17.76 18.26 6.69
N ALA A 85 -18.68 18.99 7.32
CA ALA A 85 -18.37 19.76 8.53
C ALA A 85 -18.20 18.87 9.78
N LYS A 86 -18.94 17.76 9.85
CA LYS A 86 -18.96 16.82 10.97
C LYS A 86 -18.25 15.53 10.59
N GLU A 87 -17.47 14.97 11.51
CA GLU A 87 -16.73 13.72 11.29
C GLU A 87 -17.67 12.58 10.89
N ILE A 88 -18.77 12.38 11.62
CA ILE A 88 -19.69 11.28 11.34
C ILE A 88 -20.30 11.32 9.93
N ASP A 89 -20.58 12.52 9.42
CA ASP A 89 -21.15 12.68 8.08
C ASP A 89 -20.11 12.41 7.00
N ALA A 90 -18.82 12.67 7.27
CA ALA A 90 -17.72 12.26 6.40
C ALA A 90 -17.62 10.74 6.27
N TRP A 91 -17.77 9.99 7.37
CA TRP A 91 -17.76 8.52 7.31
C TRP A 91 -19.00 7.95 6.60
N ARG A 92 -20.18 8.57 6.78
CA ARG A 92 -21.41 8.20 6.07
C ARG A 92 -21.35 8.37 4.56
N ARG A 93 -20.36 9.10 4.02
CA ARG A 93 -20.11 9.14 2.57
C ARG A 93 -19.66 7.79 1.99
N PHE A 94 -19.10 6.92 2.82
CA PHE A 94 -18.50 5.66 2.39
C PHE A 94 -19.22 4.43 2.93
N PHE A 95 -19.87 4.54 4.10
CA PHE A 95 -20.39 3.41 4.86
C PHE A 95 -21.83 3.62 5.32
N ASP A 96 -22.59 2.53 5.37
CA ASP A 96 -23.96 2.42 5.86
C ASP A 96 -24.06 1.30 6.93
N PRO A 97 -25.01 1.32 7.88
CA PRO A 97 -25.17 0.27 8.89
C PRO A 97 -25.30 -1.16 8.34
N SER A 98 -25.74 -1.33 7.09
CA SER A 98 -25.85 -2.63 6.42
C SER A 98 -24.52 -3.21 5.92
N ASP A 99 -23.44 -2.40 5.87
CA ASP A 99 -22.16 -2.83 5.33
C ASP A 99 -21.48 -3.92 6.17
N VAL A 100 -20.71 -4.77 5.49
CA VAL A 100 -19.74 -5.68 6.09
C VAL A 100 -18.35 -5.18 5.70
N VAL A 101 -17.64 -4.60 6.66
CA VAL A 101 -16.45 -3.78 6.39
C VAL A 101 -15.18 -4.52 6.74
N GLY A 102 -14.30 -4.67 5.76
CA GLY A 102 -12.92 -5.11 5.96
C GLY A 102 -12.00 -3.93 6.25
N ILE A 103 -11.09 -4.10 7.19
CA ILE A 103 -9.97 -3.20 7.46
C ILE A 103 -8.70 -3.99 7.15
N LYS A 104 -8.11 -3.71 5.99
CA LYS A 104 -6.84 -4.34 5.59
C LYS A 104 -5.70 -3.62 6.29
N VAL A 105 -5.13 -4.27 7.30
CA VAL A 105 -3.95 -3.77 8.02
C VAL A 105 -2.67 -4.18 7.29
N ASN A 106 -1.52 -3.83 7.84
CA ASN A 106 -0.19 -4.31 7.48
C ASN A 106 0.57 -4.64 8.75
N CYS A 107 0.95 -5.90 8.92
CA CYS A 107 1.69 -6.36 10.11
C CYS A 107 3.19 -6.56 9.86
N GLY A 108 3.63 -6.47 8.60
CA GLY A 108 4.97 -6.92 8.20
C GLY A 108 6.13 -6.14 8.83
N GLY A 109 5.93 -4.92 9.31
CA GLY A 109 7.01 -4.17 9.98
C GLY A 109 7.00 -4.30 11.51
N HIS A 110 6.29 -5.28 12.09
CA HIS A 110 6.31 -5.51 13.53
C HIS A 110 7.76 -5.65 14.07
N PRO A 111 8.11 -5.02 15.22
CA PRO A 111 7.24 -4.22 16.09
C PRO A 111 7.13 -2.73 15.73
N TRP A 112 7.94 -2.24 14.79
CA TRP A 112 8.13 -0.81 14.61
C TRP A 112 7.11 -0.15 13.67
N VAL A 113 6.75 -0.81 12.58
CA VAL A 113 5.96 -0.22 11.49
C VAL A 113 4.85 -1.19 11.09
N VAL A 114 3.76 -1.12 11.86
CA VAL A 114 2.50 -1.82 11.62
C VAL A 114 1.40 -0.79 11.41
N SER A 115 0.23 -1.16 10.89
CA SER A 115 -0.93 -0.25 10.94
C SER A 115 -1.22 0.09 12.40
N SER A 116 -1.01 1.35 12.77
CA SER A 116 -0.99 1.79 14.18
C SER A 116 -2.32 1.51 14.86
N TYR A 117 -2.26 1.03 16.11
CA TYR A 117 -3.42 0.65 16.89
C TYR A 117 -4.44 1.79 16.97
N GLU A 118 -3.97 3.03 17.10
CA GLU A 118 -4.78 4.24 17.22
C GLU A 118 -5.59 4.54 15.94
N ILE A 119 -5.01 4.28 14.77
CA ILE A 119 -5.67 4.45 13.46
C ILE A 119 -6.69 3.33 13.24
N VAL A 120 -6.32 2.07 13.53
CA VAL A 120 -7.23 0.93 13.39
C VAL A 120 -8.41 1.04 14.36
N ALA A 121 -8.15 1.31 15.65
CA ALA A 121 -9.18 1.51 16.66
C ALA A 121 -10.03 2.77 16.37
N GLY A 122 -9.43 3.84 15.86
CA GLY A 122 -10.14 5.03 15.41
C GLY A 122 -11.09 4.74 14.24
N THR A 123 -10.65 3.91 13.30
CA THR A 123 -11.46 3.44 12.17
C THR A 123 -12.65 2.62 12.66
N VAL A 124 -12.41 1.63 13.53
CA VAL A 124 -13.49 0.81 14.13
C VAL A 124 -14.50 1.68 14.89
N ARG A 125 -14.03 2.62 15.70
CA ARG A 125 -14.90 3.54 16.47
C ARG A 125 -15.83 4.31 15.54
N ASN A 126 -15.31 4.84 14.44
CA ASN A 126 -16.10 5.62 13.49
C ASN A 126 -17.08 4.76 12.68
N LEU A 127 -16.70 3.54 12.29
CA LEU A 127 -17.64 2.58 11.67
C LEU A 127 -18.81 2.24 12.60
N ILE A 128 -18.53 2.00 13.88
CA ILE A 128 -19.56 1.75 14.89
C ILE A 128 -20.45 3.00 15.06
N ALA A 129 -19.88 4.20 15.07
CA ALA A 129 -20.63 5.45 15.15
C ALA A 129 -21.57 5.66 13.94
N VAL A 130 -21.18 5.20 12.74
CA VAL A 130 -22.06 5.17 11.56
C VAL A 130 -23.23 4.22 11.77
N GLY A 131 -23.03 3.15 12.53
CA GLY A 131 -24.02 2.13 12.86
C GLY A 131 -23.65 0.72 12.40
N VAL A 132 -22.46 0.51 11.85
CA VAL A 132 -21.96 -0.82 11.49
C VAL A 132 -21.75 -1.63 12.77
N LYS A 133 -22.38 -2.80 12.87
CA LYS A 133 -22.25 -3.65 14.06
C LYS A 133 -20.80 -4.15 14.17
N PRO A 134 -20.21 -4.26 15.38
CA PRO A 134 -18.86 -4.81 15.54
C PRO A 134 -18.67 -6.18 14.87
N SER A 135 -19.70 -7.04 14.89
CA SER A 135 -19.69 -8.36 14.24
C SER A 135 -19.64 -8.35 12.72
N GLN A 136 -19.86 -7.18 12.10
CA GLN A 136 -19.73 -6.91 10.66
C GLN A 136 -18.39 -6.25 10.31
N ILE A 137 -17.50 -5.99 11.28
CA ILE A 137 -16.18 -5.41 11.07
C ILE A 137 -15.13 -6.51 11.13
N TYR A 138 -14.29 -6.59 10.09
CA TYR A 138 -13.22 -7.56 9.95
C TYR A 138 -11.88 -6.84 9.83
N VAL A 139 -11.02 -6.93 10.84
CA VAL A 139 -9.60 -6.58 10.69
C VAL A 139 -8.90 -7.78 10.08
N TYR A 140 -8.26 -7.62 8.93
CA TYR A 140 -7.70 -8.76 8.22
C TYR A 140 -6.32 -8.51 7.63
N GLU A 141 -5.57 -9.60 7.52
CA GLU A 141 -4.24 -9.69 6.92
C GLU A 141 -4.09 -11.05 6.23
N ARG A 142 -3.00 -11.25 5.52
CA ARG A 142 -2.66 -12.53 4.91
C ARG A 142 -2.29 -13.60 5.95
N PHE A 143 -1.47 -13.27 6.96
CA PHE A 143 -0.84 -14.27 7.83
C PHE A 143 -1.28 -14.17 9.31
N GLN A 144 -1.77 -15.27 9.87
CA GLN A 144 -2.23 -15.36 11.26
C GLN A 144 -1.10 -15.10 12.24
N ASN A 145 0.08 -15.69 12.04
CA ASN A 145 1.21 -15.50 12.95
C ASN A 145 1.63 -14.02 13.08
N GLN A 146 1.49 -13.22 12.02
CA GLN A 146 1.76 -11.79 12.07
C GLN A 146 0.67 -11.02 12.82
N LEU A 147 -0.60 -11.41 12.66
CA LEU A 147 -1.69 -10.85 13.46
C LEU A 147 -1.55 -11.20 14.95
N ASP A 148 -1.07 -12.40 15.27
CA ASP A 148 -0.82 -12.85 16.64
C ASP A 148 0.29 -12.02 17.30
N GLU A 149 1.39 -11.76 16.57
CA GLU A 149 2.50 -10.90 17.04
C GLU A 149 2.05 -9.46 17.30
N VAL A 150 1.24 -8.89 16.41
CA VAL A 150 0.74 -7.52 16.54
C VAL A 150 -0.39 -7.41 17.56
N HIS A 151 -1.15 -8.48 17.79
CA HIS A 151 -2.15 -8.60 18.85
C HIS A 151 -3.22 -7.48 18.87
N TYR A 152 -3.84 -7.20 17.72
CA TYR A 152 -4.90 -6.17 17.63
C TYR A 152 -6.09 -6.37 18.58
N ALA A 153 -6.34 -7.59 19.04
CA ALA A 153 -7.50 -7.93 19.88
C ALA A 153 -7.57 -7.10 21.17
N SER A 154 -6.43 -6.79 21.80
CA SER A 154 -6.38 -5.97 23.03
C SER A 154 -6.72 -4.50 22.81
N HIS A 155 -6.77 -4.03 21.55
CA HIS A 155 -6.97 -2.64 21.17
C HIS A 155 -8.36 -2.39 20.55
N LEU A 156 -9.20 -3.42 20.44
CA LEU A 156 -10.47 -3.37 19.72
C LEU A 156 -11.64 -3.77 20.62
N PRO A 157 -12.84 -3.22 20.39
CA PRO A 157 -14.02 -3.61 21.14
C PRO A 157 -14.43 -5.04 20.82
N ALA A 158 -15.14 -5.67 21.77
CA ALA A 158 -15.68 -7.01 21.59
C ALA A 158 -16.58 -7.10 20.35
N GLY A 159 -16.52 -8.25 19.67
CA GLY A 159 -17.33 -8.55 18.49
C GLY A 159 -16.65 -8.23 17.15
N VAL A 160 -15.61 -7.38 17.12
CA VAL A 160 -14.78 -7.20 15.92
C VAL A 160 -14.05 -8.51 15.61
N ARG A 161 -14.06 -8.92 14.34
CA ARG A 161 -13.44 -10.16 13.89
C ARG A 161 -12.03 -9.88 13.39
N ILE A 162 -11.07 -10.70 13.80
CA ILE A 162 -9.68 -10.65 13.29
C ILE A 162 -9.45 -11.93 12.48
N VAL A 163 -9.07 -11.80 11.20
CA VAL A 163 -9.04 -12.93 10.26
C VAL A 163 -7.77 -12.91 9.41
N ALA A 164 -7.12 -14.06 9.27
CA ALA A 164 -6.07 -14.29 8.28
C ALA A 164 -6.53 -15.21 7.15
N ALA A 165 -5.88 -15.11 5.98
CA ALA A 165 -6.05 -16.09 4.90
C ALA A 165 -5.27 -17.38 5.15
N GLU A 166 -4.07 -17.25 5.72
CA GLU A 166 -3.10 -18.32 5.91
C GLU A 166 -2.58 -18.32 7.35
N ARG A 167 -2.19 -19.49 7.85
CA ARG A 167 -1.57 -19.58 9.19
C ARG A 167 -0.22 -18.87 9.26
N ALA A 168 0.62 -19.06 8.25
CA ALA A 168 1.96 -18.50 8.13
C ALA A 168 2.41 -18.52 6.67
N ASN A 169 3.49 -17.79 6.35
CA ASN A 169 4.10 -17.76 5.01
C ASN A 169 4.83 -19.06 4.66
N ARG A 170 4.06 -20.14 4.48
CA ARG A 170 4.58 -21.49 4.18
C ARG A 170 3.93 -22.12 2.94
N ASN A 171 2.93 -21.46 2.32
CA ASN A 171 2.22 -21.93 1.14
C ASN A 171 1.63 -23.36 1.29
N ILE A 172 1.14 -23.70 2.48
CA ILE A 172 0.61 -25.05 2.79
C ILE A 172 -0.92 -25.12 2.92
N ASP A 173 -1.59 -23.98 3.00
CA ASP A 173 -3.04 -23.89 3.25
C ASP A 173 -3.68 -22.86 2.32
N ASN A 174 -4.46 -23.35 1.35
CA ASN A 174 -5.19 -22.50 0.41
C ASN A 174 -6.68 -22.36 0.76
N THR A 175 -7.14 -22.85 1.93
CA THR A 175 -8.57 -22.85 2.29
C THR A 175 -9.16 -21.46 2.48
N GLY A 176 -8.33 -20.48 2.86
CA GLY A 176 -8.71 -19.07 2.98
C GLY A 176 -8.92 -18.33 1.65
N TYR A 177 -8.66 -18.99 0.51
CA TYR A 177 -8.73 -18.41 -0.83
C TYR A 177 -9.87 -18.99 -1.67
N ASP A 178 -10.42 -18.15 -2.54
CA ASP A 178 -11.49 -18.46 -3.48
C ASP A 178 -10.89 -19.02 -4.78
N PRO A 179 -11.05 -20.32 -5.07
CA PRO A 179 -10.50 -20.94 -6.28
C PRO A 179 -11.22 -20.53 -7.57
N ALA A 180 -12.39 -19.87 -7.47
CA ALA A 180 -13.14 -19.38 -8.62
C ALA A 180 -12.72 -17.96 -9.05
N THR A 181 -11.98 -17.23 -8.19
CA THR A 181 -11.56 -15.86 -8.46
C THR A 181 -10.04 -15.71 -8.35
N TYR A 182 -9.34 -15.62 -9.48
CA TYR A 182 -7.88 -15.63 -9.52
C TYR A 182 -7.29 -14.87 -10.71
N VAL A 183 -6.00 -14.59 -10.63
CA VAL A 183 -5.18 -14.17 -11.78
C VAL A 183 -4.18 -15.27 -12.08
N GLU A 184 -4.19 -15.74 -13.32
CA GLU A 184 -3.26 -16.74 -13.85
C GLU A 184 -2.23 -16.09 -14.76
N ALA A 185 -0.96 -16.43 -14.54
CA ALA A 185 0.18 -15.94 -15.31
C ALA A 185 1.34 -16.91 -15.16
N ASP A 186 1.97 -17.26 -16.28
CA ASP A 186 3.31 -17.85 -16.28
C ASP A 186 4.33 -16.72 -16.12
N LEU A 187 5.06 -16.74 -15.01
CA LEU A 187 6.03 -15.70 -14.67
C LEU A 187 7.46 -16.19 -14.85
N PHE A 188 7.73 -17.44 -14.50
CA PHE A 188 9.05 -18.06 -14.49
C PHE A 188 9.02 -19.57 -14.79
N GLY A 189 7.97 -20.06 -15.45
CA GLY A 189 7.79 -21.48 -15.75
C GLY A 189 7.36 -22.32 -14.54
N GLU A 190 6.73 -21.70 -13.54
CA GLU A 190 6.22 -22.40 -12.36
C GLU A 190 5.01 -23.30 -12.68
N GLU A 191 4.81 -24.38 -11.91
CA GLU A 191 3.67 -25.29 -12.09
C GLU A 191 2.33 -24.64 -11.69
N ASP A 192 2.27 -24.00 -10.51
CA ASP A 192 1.10 -23.26 -10.06
C ASP A 192 1.20 -21.77 -10.45
N THR A 193 0.52 -21.44 -11.54
CA THR A 193 0.50 -20.11 -12.15
C THR A 193 -0.58 -19.18 -11.57
N ARG A 194 -1.34 -19.62 -10.56
CA ARG A 194 -2.51 -18.89 -10.05
C ARG A 194 -2.24 -18.15 -8.74
N SER A 195 -2.70 -16.90 -8.68
CA SER A 195 -2.94 -16.15 -7.45
C SER A 195 -4.44 -16.05 -7.18
N ASN A 196 -4.93 -16.74 -6.16
CA ASN A 196 -6.34 -16.76 -5.77
C ASN A 196 -6.62 -15.65 -4.77
N ILE A 197 -7.78 -14.99 -4.87
CA ILE A 197 -8.17 -13.92 -3.93
C ILE A 197 -8.71 -14.51 -2.61
N MET A 198 -8.60 -13.79 -1.49
CA MET A 198 -9.17 -14.22 -0.21
C MET A 198 -10.70 -14.41 -0.29
N ARG A 199 -11.22 -15.53 0.25
CA ARG A 199 -12.67 -15.78 0.37
C ARG A 199 -13.39 -14.68 1.14
N LEU A 200 -12.74 -14.11 2.16
CA LEU A 200 -13.28 -12.98 2.90
C LEU A 200 -13.67 -11.84 1.95
N VAL A 201 -12.78 -11.53 1.00
CA VAL A 201 -12.98 -10.45 0.03
C VAL A 201 -14.06 -10.76 -0.99
N THR A 202 -14.29 -12.01 -1.39
CA THR A 202 -15.31 -12.38 -2.38
C THR A 202 -16.68 -12.68 -1.77
N GLU A 203 -16.71 -13.36 -0.62
CA GLU A 203 -17.94 -13.94 -0.05
C GLU A 203 -18.60 -13.09 1.04
N ARG A 204 -17.85 -12.18 1.70
CA ARG A 204 -18.34 -11.50 2.92
C ARG A 204 -18.36 -9.99 2.83
N LEU A 205 -17.26 -9.37 2.40
CA LEU A 205 -17.09 -7.93 2.52
C LEU A 205 -17.94 -7.16 1.49
N THR A 206 -18.55 -6.06 1.90
CA THR A 206 -19.19 -5.09 0.98
C THR A 206 -18.28 -3.89 0.73
N LYS A 207 -17.44 -3.53 1.70
CA LYS A 207 -16.49 -2.41 1.65
C LYS A 207 -15.17 -2.80 2.33
N ILE A 208 -14.08 -2.18 1.89
CA ILE A 208 -12.73 -2.34 2.43
C ILE A 208 -12.13 -0.96 2.64
N ILE A 209 -11.61 -0.73 3.84
CA ILE A 209 -10.68 0.33 4.19
C ILE A 209 -9.27 -0.27 4.18
N ASN A 210 -8.36 0.31 3.43
CA ASN A 210 -6.96 -0.12 3.37
C ASN A 210 -6.09 0.83 4.21
N ILE A 211 -5.37 0.26 5.19
CA ILE A 211 -4.50 1.01 6.11
C ILE A 211 -3.05 0.54 5.91
N PRO A 212 -2.38 0.93 4.80
CA PRO A 212 -0.99 0.57 4.57
C PRO A 212 -0.04 1.40 5.43
N ASN A 213 1.25 1.04 5.43
CA ASN A 213 2.31 1.85 6.02
C ASN A 213 3.16 2.56 4.97
N MET A 214 3.68 3.75 5.31
CA MET A 214 4.71 4.45 4.54
C MET A 214 6.05 3.69 4.59
N LYS A 215 6.30 2.84 3.59
CA LYS A 215 7.40 1.87 3.65
C LYS A 215 8.02 1.59 2.28
N ASP A 216 9.36 1.55 2.24
CA ASP A 216 10.17 0.99 1.17
C ASP A 216 9.78 -0.48 0.89
N HIS A 217 10.08 -0.95 -0.32
CA HIS A 217 10.04 -2.37 -0.61
C HIS A 217 11.11 -2.71 -1.63
N GLY A 218 11.92 -3.72 -1.35
CA GLY A 218 13.00 -4.15 -2.24
C GLY A 218 12.58 -4.65 -3.63
N ALA A 219 11.29 -4.66 -3.97
CA ALA A 219 10.80 -5.17 -5.26
C ALA A 219 9.84 -4.19 -5.94
N THR A 220 8.91 -3.57 -5.22
CA THR A 220 7.99 -2.55 -5.79
C THR A 220 8.50 -1.12 -5.62
N GLY A 221 9.66 -0.91 -4.99
CA GLY A 221 10.13 0.41 -4.54
C GLY A 221 9.46 0.84 -3.25
N VAL A 222 8.12 0.77 -3.19
CA VAL A 222 7.33 1.06 -1.98
C VAL A 222 6.27 -0.01 -1.74
N THR A 223 5.86 -0.20 -0.49
CA THR A 223 4.72 -1.06 -0.14
C THR A 223 3.42 -0.34 -0.48
N GLY A 224 3.08 0.73 0.24
CA GLY A 224 1.95 1.59 -0.12
C GLY A 224 0.58 0.90 -0.15
N CYS A 225 -0.42 1.64 -0.66
CA CYS A 225 -1.80 1.23 -0.84
C CYS A 225 -1.92 0.02 -1.76
N LEU A 226 -1.38 0.10 -2.98
CA LEU A 226 -1.57 -0.89 -4.04
C LEU A 226 -1.04 -2.26 -3.63
N LYS A 227 0.19 -2.33 -3.13
CA LYS A 227 0.76 -3.61 -2.71
C LYS A 227 0.05 -4.18 -1.48
N ASN A 228 -0.31 -3.33 -0.51
CA ASN A 228 -0.95 -3.80 0.72
C ASN A 228 -2.29 -4.46 0.43
N ILE A 229 -3.10 -3.87 -0.45
CA ILE A 229 -4.41 -4.42 -0.80
C ILE A 229 -4.29 -5.60 -1.77
N ALA A 230 -3.39 -5.54 -2.75
CA ALA A 230 -3.19 -6.61 -3.71
C ALA A 230 -2.51 -7.83 -3.07
N TYR A 231 -1.23 -7.73 -2.70
CA TYR A 231 -0.47 -8.90 -2.22
C TYR A 231 -0.96 -9.38 -0.85
N GLY A 232 -1.60 -8.51 -0.09
CA GLY A 232 -2.23 -8.89 1.17
C GLY A 232 -3.61 -9.55 1.03
N SER A 233 -4.20 -9.57 -0.17
CA SER A 233 -5.50 -10.22 -0.43
C SER A 233 -5.43 -11.39 -1.40
N PHE A 234 -4.24 -11.77 -1.87
CA PHE A 234 -4.04 -12.84 -2.83
C PHE A 234 -3.01 -13.87 -2.36
N SER A 235 -3.21 -15.13 -2.76
CA SER A 235 -2.27 -16.24 -2.54
C SER A 235 -1.13 -16.22 -3.55
N ASN A 236 -0.08 -17.01 -3.29
CA ASN A 236 0.97 -17.34 -4.26
C ASN A 236 1.65 -16.14 -4.95
N VAL A 237 1.68 -14.98 -4.28
CA VAL A 237 2.30 -13.75 -4.82
C VAL A 237 3.82 -13.77 -4.72
N ALA A 238 4.40 -14.66 -3.91
CA ALA A 238 5.86 -14.77 -3.77
C ALA A 238 6.54 -15.22 -5.08
N ARG A 239 5.82 -15.95 -5.94
CA ARG A 239 6.30 -16.44 -7.23
C ARG A 239 6.65 -15.32 -8.22
N THR A 240 6.25 -14.08 -7.93
CA THR A 240 6.58 -12.93 -8.78
C THR A 240 8.05 -12.53 -8.67
N HIS A 241 8.83 -13.20 -7.83
CA HIS A 241 10.25 -12.93 -7.61
C HIS A 241 11.06 -14.20 -7.86
N GLN A 242 12.05 -14.12 -8.75
CA GLN A 242 12.99 -15.21 -8.97
C GLN A 242 14.36 -14.66 -9.34
N ARG A 243 15.42 -15.10 -8.61
CA ARG A 243 16.83 -14.76 -8.90
C ARG A 243 17.05 -13.26 -9.16
N GLY A 244 16.51 -12.41 -8.29
CA GLY A 244 16.65 -10.96 -8.36
C GLY A 244 15.75 -10.25 -9.37
N LYS A 245 15.04 -10.98 -10.24
CA LYS A 245 14.03 -10.42 -11.15
C LYS A 245 12.66 -10.38 -10.49
N SER A 246 11.82 -9.44 -10.92
CA SER A 246 10.48 -9.24 -10.38
C SER A 246 9.45 -8.87 -11.44
N HIS A 247 8.28 -9.50 -11.42
CA HIS A 247 7.13 -9.11 -12.26
C HIS A 247 6.18 -8.11 -11.57
N THR A 248 6.63 -7.50 -10.47
CA THR A 248 5.82 -6.54 -9.70
C THR A 248 5.39 -5.30 -10.49
N LEU A 249 6.13 -4.94 -11.55
CA LEU A 249 5.81 -3.80 -12.42
C LEU A 249 4.35 -3.81 -12.88
N SER A 250 3.86 -4.97 -13.32
CA SER A 250 2.51 -5.10 -13.88
C SER A 250 1.57 -5.92 -13.00
N PHE A 251 2.10 -6.87 -12.20
CA PHE A 251 1.26 -7.79 -11.46
C PHE A 251 0.52 -7.15 -10.28
N VAL A 252 1.15 -6.19 -9.57
CA VAL A 252 0.51 -5.51 -8.41
C VAL A 252 -0.76 -4.77 -8.84
N GLY A 253 -0.66 -3.95 -9.88
CA GLY A 253 -1.82 -3.25 -10.44
C GLY A 253 -2.86 -4.21 -11.00
N THR A 254 -2.43 -5.29 -11.67
CA THR A 254 -3.34 -6.30 -12.22
C THR A 254 -4.19 -6.93 -11.12
N LEU A 255 -3.58 -7.36 -10.00
CA LEU A 255 -4.29 -7.90 -8.85
C LEU A 255 -5.23 -6.88 -8.20
N ALA A 256 -4.79 -5.63 -8.04
CA ALA A 256 -5.62 -4.56 -7.48
C ALA A 256 -6.86 -4.23 -8.34
N ALA A 257 -6.80 -4.50 -9.65
CA ALA A 257 -7.90 -4.27 -10.58
C ALA A 257 -8.94 -5.41 -10.63
N VAL A 258 -8.70 -6.56 -9.99
CA VAL A 258 -9.62 -7.70 -9.99
C VAL A 258 -10.90 -7.38 -9.22
N GLU A 259 -12.04 -7.79 -9.77
CA GLU A 259 -13.31 -7.72 -9.05
C GLU A 259 -13.52 -8.95 -8.16
N PRO A 260 -14.06 -8.77 -6.93
CA PRO A 260 -14.67 -7.55 -6.43
C PRO A 260 -13.72 -6.65 -5.60
N LEU A 261 -12.41 -6.93 -5.58
CA LEU A 261 -11.45 -6.15 -4.78
C LEU A 261 -11.49 -4.67 -5.15
N ARG A 262 -11.41 -4.37 -6.45
CA ARG A 262 -11.46 -3.00 -6.97
C ARG A 262 -12.72 -2.25 -6.55
N SER A 263 -13.89 -2.89 -6.66
CA SER A 263 -15.16 -2.27 -6.28
C SER A 263 -15.32 -2.11 -4.76
N ARG A 264 -14.73 -3.02 -3.96
CA ARG A 264 -14.90 -3.04 -2.51
C ARG A 264 -13.92 -2.12 -1.78
N THR A 265 -12.71 -1.88 -2.28
CA THR A 265 -11.75 -0.97 -1.63
C THR A 265 -12.08 0.49 -1.86
N VAL A 266 -12.71 1.15 -0.88
CA VAL A 266 -13.30 2.49 -1.05
C VAL A 266 -12.56 3.61 -0.35
N LEU A 267 -11.66 3.29 0.59
CA LEU A 267 -10.94 4.29 1.39
C LEU A 267 -9.52 3.82 1.68
N GLN A 268 -8.57 4.74 1.53
CA GLN A 268 -7.15 4.57 1.82
C GLN A 268 -6.78 5.49 2.99
N ILE A 269 -6.17 4.93 4.03
CA ILE A 269 -5.65 5.67 5.19
C ILE A 269 -4.20 5.24 5.37
N MET A 270 -3.28 5.88 4.65
CA MET A 270 -1.87 5.52 4.74
C MET A 270 -1.26 6.04 6.03
N ASP A 271 -0.86 5.09 6.87
CA ASP A 271 -0.20 5.33 8.13
C ASP A 271 1.28 5.69 7.90
N GLY A 272 1.60 6.94 8.19
CA GLY A 272 2.96 7.47 8.23
C GLY A 272 3.33 8.01 9.61
N LEU A 273 2.72 7.53 10.70
CA LEU A 273 3.21 7.86 12.05
C LEU A 273 4.66 7.40 12.16
N ARG A 274 4.91 6.17 11.73
CA ARG A 274 6.23 5.58 11.52
C ARG A 274 6.34 5.04 10.09
N GLY A 275 7.54 5.00 9.57
CA GLY A 275 7.83 4.43 8.26
C GLY A 275 9.14 3.68 8.23
N VAL A 276 9.36 2.92 7.15
CA VAL A 276 10.63 2.24 6.86
C VAL A 276 11.17 2.78 5.55
N TRP A 277 12.38 3.32 5.52
CA TRP A 277 12.96 3.89 4.29
C TRP A 277 13.91 2.94 3.54
N HIS A 278 14.28 1.81 4.17
CA HIS A 278 15.06 0.73 3.57
C HIS A 278 14.86 -0.61 4.30
N GLY A 279 15.09 -1.73 3.60
CA GLY A 279 15.01 -3.07 4.17
C GLY A 279 13.58 -3.63 4.19
N GLY A 280 12.63 -2.93 3.53
CA GLY A 280 11.27 -3.41 3.38
C GLY A 280 11.20 -4.71 2.58
N PRO A 281 10.15 -5.53 2.75
CA PRO A 281 8.85 -5.21 3.36
C PRO A 281 8.78 -5.27 4.90
N PHE A 282 9.85 -5.74 5.54
CA PHE A 282 9.92 -5.88 6.99
C PHE A 282 10.60 -4.67 7.64
N ALA A 283 10.69 -4.68 8.97
CA ALA A 283 11.44 -3.71 9.75
C ALA A 283 12.35 -4.43 10.75
N HIS A 284 13.25 -5.31 10.26
CA HIS A 284 14.11 -6.14 11.11
C HIS A 284 15.01 -5.34 12.05
N THR A 285 15.30 -4.08 11.71
CA THR A 285 16.11 -3.16 12.50
C THR A 285 15.46 -1.79 12.59
N ARG A 286 15.63 -1.14 13.75
CA ARG A 286 15.19 0.25 13.96
C ARG A 286 16.02 1.25 13.13
N ARG A 287 17.21 0.85 12.63
CA ARG A 287 18.11 1.70 11.83
C ARG A 287 17.41 2.38 10.65
N TYR A 288 16.46 1.68 10.02
CA TYR A 288 15.74 2.17 8.85
C TYR A 288 14.35 2.70 9.15
N VAL A 289 14.00 2.80 10.44
CA VAL A 289 12.73 3.40 10.88
C VAL A 289 12.89 4.92 10.90
N PHE A 290 11.88 5.62 10.40
CA PHE A 290 11.78 7.07 10.46
C PHE A 290 10.36 7.50 10.81
N TYR A 291 10.17 8.78 11.11
CA TYR A 291 8.91 9.31 11.64
C TYR A 291 8.36 10.40 10.71
N PRO A 292 7.64 10.03 9.64
CA PRO A 292 6.97 11.02 8.79
C PRO A 292 5.95 11.85 9.56
N LYS A 293 5.40 11.31 10.67
CA LYS A 293 4.43 11.98 11.56
C LYS A 293 3.21 12.52 10.81
N GLN A 294 2.74 11.74 9.84
CA GLN A 294 1.62 12.13 8.97
C GLN A 294 0.71 10.96 8.65
N ILE A 295 -0.54 11.26 8.29
CA ILE A 295 -1.51 10.28 7.77
C ILE A 295 -2.03 10.83 6.44
N LEU A 296 -2.01 10.01 5.38
CA LEU A 296 -2.60 10.37 4.10
C LEU A 296 -3.97 9.73 3.93
N PHE A 297 -4.96 10.53 3.53
CA PHE A 297 -6.32 10.08 3.27
C PHE A 297 -6.67 10.29 1.80
N GLY A 298 -7.37 9.32 1.22
CA GLY A 298 -7.91 9.43 -0.13
C GLY A 298 -8.68 8.18 -0.55
N THR A 299 -9.27 8.21 -1.73
CA THR A 299 -9.88 7.04 -2.36
C THR A 299 -9.01 6.49 -3.50
N ASP A 300 -8.04 7.29 -3.94
CA ASP A 300 -7.13 6.99 -5.05
C ASP A 300 -5.80 6.40 -4.51
N PRO A 301 -5.60 5.07 -4.62
CA PRO A 301 -4.36 4.43 -4.15
C PRO A 301 -3.15 4.80 -5.00
N VAL A 302 -3.34 5.12 -6.29
CA VAL A 302 -2.25 5.45 -7.21
C VAL A 302 -1.68 6.83 -6.86
N ALA A 303 -2.55 7.81 -6.61
CA ALA A 303 -2.13 9.15 -6.22
C ALA A 303 -1.37 9.13 -4.89
N ILE A 304 -1.85 8.35 -3.93
CA ILE A 304 -1.20 8.17 -2.62
C ILE A 304 0.17 7.49 -2.76
N ASP A 305 0.26 6.40 -3.52
CA ASP A 305 1.52 5.68 -3.71
C ASP A 305 2.53 6.45 -4.56
N ARG A 306 2.05 7.29 -5.48
CA ARG A 306 2.90 8.22 -6.23
C ARG A 306 3.61 9.17 -5.26
N LEU A 307 2.90 9.76 -4.31
CA LEU A 307 3.51 10.63 -3.29
C LEU A 307 4.44 9.84 -2.36
N LEU A 308 4.08 8.60 -2.01
CA LEU A 308 4.93 7.74 -1.19
C LEU A 308 6.29 7.46 -1.85
N LEU A 309 6.33 7.26 -3.18
CA LEU A 309 7.58 7.07 -3.90
C LEU A 309 8.54 8.24 -3.66
N ASP A 310 8.06 9.48 -3.73
CA ASP A 310 8.89 10.67 -3.47
C ASP A 310 9.31 10.74 -1.99
N ILE A 311 8.39 10.49 -1.04
CA ILE A 311 8.69 10.49 0.40
C ILE A 311 9.83 9.51 0.73
N ILE A 312 9.78 8.30 0.20
CA ILE A 312 10.80 7.27 0.47
C ILE A 312 12.08 7.59 -0.28
N ASP A 313 12.01 8.04 -1.54
CA ASP A 313 13.18 8.38 -2.33
C ASP A 313 13.96 9.56 -1.73
N ASP A 314 13.26 10.59 -1.28
CA ASP A 314 13.87 11.76 -0.64
C ASP A 314 14.51 11.39 0.70
N LYS A 315 13.87 10.51 1.49
CA LYS A 315 14.48 9.98 2.71
C LYS A 315 15.73 9.17 2.40
N ARG A 316 15.74 8.35 1.35
CA ARG A 316 16.93 7.59 0.92
C ARG A 316 18.06 8.53 0.51
N LYS A 317 17.78 9.56 -0.30
CA LYS A 317 18.78 10.56 -0.71
C LYS A 317 19.37 11.30 0.50
N ALA A 318 18.53 11.69 1.46
CA ALA A 318 18.97 12.37 2.68
C ALA A 318 19.93 11.52 3.52
N GLU A 319 19.83 10.19 3.43
CA GLU A 319 20.72 9.22 4.09
C GLU A 319 21.92 8.81 3.21
N GLY A 320 22.11 9.44 2.05
CA GLY A 320 23.17 9.10 1.10
C GLY A 320 22.97 7.75 0.41
N ALA A 321 21.74 7.23 0.38
CA ALA A 321 21.40 5.96 -0.26
C ALA A 321 20.94 6.15 -1.72
N ILE A 322 21.11 5.11 -2.53
CA ILE A 322 20.65 5.08 -3.93
C ILE A 322 19.14 5.29 -4.00
N SER A 323 18.70 5.93 -5.08
CA SER A 323 17.29 6.18 -5.35
C SER A 323 16.48 4.89 -5.41
N VAL A 324 15.19 4.95 -5.06
CA VAL A 324 14.25 3.83 -5.33
C VAL A 324 14.10 3.54 -6.82
N TRP A 325 14.41 4.52 -7.68
CA TRP A 325 14.38 4.43 -9.13
C TRP A 325 15.65 3.83 -9.74
N ASP A 326 16.71 3.64 -8.93
CA ASP A 326 17.94 3.02 -9.42
C ASP A 326 17.74 1.50 -9.57
N ARG A 327 17.87 1.04 -10.81
CA ARG A 327 17.73 -0.36 -11.23
C ARG A 327 19.06 -0.98 -11.67
N SER A 328 20.19 -0.34 -11.34
CA SER A 328 21.51 -0.77 -11.80
C SER A 328 21.90 -2.12 -11.19
N PRO A 329 22.32 -3.12 -12.00
CA PRO A 329 22.74 -4.44 -11.49
C PRO A 329 23.90 -4.41 -10.49
N LYS A 330 24.74 -3.36 -10.52
CA LYS A 330 25.87 -3.19 -9.59
C LYS A 330 25.47 -3.06 -8.10
N TYR A 331 24.20 -2.78 -7.83
CA TYR A 331 23.63 -2.67 -6.49
C TYR A 331 22.83 -3.92 -6.09
N LEU A 332 22.82 -4.95 -6.93
CA LEU A 332 22.10 -6.19 -6.71
C LEU A 332 23.04 -7.27 -6.14
N ASP A 333 22.66 -7.84 -5.00
CA ASP A 333 23.32 -8.99 -4.39
C ASP A 333 22.22 -10.02 -4.06
N VAL A 334 21.91 -10.89 -5.03
CA VAL A 334 20.71 -11.74 -5.01
C VAL A 334 20.71 -12.76 -3.87
N ASP A 335 21.89 -13.23 -3.46
CA ASP A 335 22.04 -14.34 -2.53
C ASP A 335 22.28 -13.87 -1.07
N ASN A 336 22.41 -12.56 -0.84
CA ASN A 336 22.84 -12.02 0.45
C ASN A 336 21.84 -11.03 1.08
N GLY A 337 20.78 -11.57 1.67
CA GLY A 337 19.80 -10.78 2.44
C GLY A 337 20.41 -10.03 3.62
N THR A 338 21.47 -10.56 4.24
CA THR A 338 22.18 -9.88 5.33
C THR A 338 22.87 -8.61 4.85
N GLN A 339 23.47 -8.62 3.66
CA GLN A 339 24.12 -7.45 3.10
C GLN A 339 23.13 -6.33 2.80
N ARG A 340 21.94 -6.66 2.29
CA ARG A 340 20.82 -5.70 2.15
C ARG A 340 20.54 -5.02 3.49
N ASP A 341 20.39 -5.78 4.57
CA ASP A 341 20.05 -5.21 5.88
C ASP A 341 21.20 -4.39 6.53
N GLN A 342 22.43 -4.51 6.02
CA GLN A 342 23.59 -3.75 6.49
C GLN A 342 23.90 -2.52 5.63
N ASN A 343 23.62 -2.59 4.33
CA ASN A 343 23.98 -1.56 3.36
C ASN A 343 22.74 -1.09 2.58
N PRO A 344 22.27 0.17 2.79
CA PRO A 344 21.08 0.68 2.12
C PRO A 344 21.22 0.84 0.60
N ASN A 345 22.43 0.66 0.06
CA ASN A 345 22.74 0.65 -1.37
C ASN A 345 22.74 -0.76 -1.99
N VAL A 346 22.48 -1.80 -1.21
CA VAL A 346 22.35 -3.16 -1.70
C VAL A 346 20.88 -3.57 -1.67
N ASN A 347 20.47 -4.30 -2.70
CA ASN A 347 19.16 -4.92 -2.76
C ASN A 347 19.28 -6.36 -3.28
N ILE A 348 18.29 -7.20 -3.00
CA ILE A 348 18.24 -8.60 -3.45
C ILE A 348 17.37 -8.79 -4.70
N ILE A 349 16.56 -7.78 -5.05
CA ILE A 349 15.62 -7.79 -6.17
C ILE A 349 15.71 -6.44 -6.90
N ILE A 350 15.56 -6.43 -8.22
CA ILE A 350 15.45 -5.18 -9.00
C ILE A 350 14.12 -4.50 -8.66
N ARG A 351 14.16 -3.22 -8.29
CA ARG A 351 12.96 -2.47 -7.93
C ARG A 351 12.13 -2.11 -9.17
N GLU A 352 10.82 -2.19 -9.01
CA GLU A 352 9.78 -1.82 -9.96
C GLU A 352 8.91 -0.67 -9.41
N PRO A 353 9.48 0.51 -9.12
CA PRO A 353 8.69 1.67 -8.67
C PRO A 353 7.66 2.13 -9.72
N GLY A 354 7.90 1.84 -11.00
CA GLY A 354 6.97 2.09 -12.10
C GLY A 354 5.64 1.33 -12.01
N HIS A 355 5.47 0.41 -11.07
CA HIS A 355 4.20 -0.30 -10.88
C HIS A 355 3.03 0.64 -10.53
N VAL A 356 3.31 1.79 -9.89
CA VAL A 356 2.31 2.81 -9.59
C VAL A 356 1.80 3.46 -10.88
N GLU A 357 2.70 3.82 -11.80
CA GLU A 357 2.32 4.33 -13.13
C GLU A 357 1.57 3.27 -13.93
N TYR A 358 2.01 2.01 -13.89
CA TYR A 358 1.31 0.92 -14.56
C TYR A 358 -0.12 0.74 -14.04
N ALA A 359 -0.31 0.77 -12.71
CA ALA A 359 -1.64 0.71 -12.09
C ALA A 359 -2.56 1.85 -12.56
N SER A 360 -2.03 3.05 -12.81
CA SER A 360 -2.81 4.17 -13.37
C SER A 360 -3.38 3.85 -14.77
N LYS A 361 -2.63 3.11 -15.60
CA LYS A 361 -3.05 2.69 -16.95
C LYS A 361 -4.20 1.67 -16.90
N LEU A 362 -4.37 0.98 -15.77
CA LEU A 362 -5.52 0.11 -15.48
C LEU A 362 -6.74 0.87 -14.94
N GLY A 363 -6.64 2.19 -14.81
CA GLY A 363 -7.68 3.05 -14.27
C GLY A 363 -7.84 2.98 -12.76
N LEU A 364 -6.81 2.52 -12.02
CA LEU A 364 -6.86 2.45 -10.56
C LEU A 364 -6.68 3.81 -9.88
N GLY A 365 -6.28 4.83 -10.64
CA GLY A 365 -6.13 6.20 -10.14
C GLY A 365 -5.16 7.06 -10.93
N VAL A 366 -4.82 8.21 -10.37
CA VAL A 366 -4.04 9.26 -11.04
C VAL A 366 -2.57 9.21 -10.62
N HIS A 367 -1.66 9.02 -11.59
CA HIS A 367 -0.21 9.04 -11.36
C HIS A 367 0.46 10.40 -11.68
N ASP A 368 -0.11 11.14 -12.64
CA ASP A 368 0.42 12.43 -13.08
C ASP A 368 0.33 13.47 -11.95
N LEU A 369 1.48 13.88 -11.41
CA LEU A 369 1.58 14.85 -10.31
C LEU A 369 0.84 16.16 -10.60
N THR A 370 0.76 16.59 -11.86
CA THR A 370 0.07 17.84 -12.23
C THR A 370 -1.46 17.74 -12.07
N LYS A 371 -1.98 16.52 -11.96
CA LYS A 371 -3.40 16.21 -11.75
C LYS A 371 -3.70 15.72 -10.33
N ILE A 372 -2.67 15.58 -9.49
CA ILE A 372 -2.82 15.23 -8.09
C ILE A 372 -2.92 16.53 -7.27
N SER A 373 -4.03 16.69 -6.55
CA SER A 373 -4.21 17.77 -5.59
C SER A 373 -3.91 17.26 -4.19
N VAL A 374 -2.89 17.86 -3.57
CA VAL A 374 -2.52 17.56 -2.18
C VAL A 374 -2.93 18.74 -1.29
N ARG A 375 -3.75 18.45 -0.27
CA ARG A 375 -4.05 19.40 0.80
C ARG A 375 -3.32 19.01 2.05
N GLU A 376 -2.34 19.81 2.44
CA GLU A 376 -1.61 19.62 3.70
C GLU A 376 -2.28 20.36 4.86
N ILE A 377 -2.30 19.73 6.03
CA ILE A 377 -2.91 20.23 7.26
C ILE A 377 -2.00 19.87 8.43
N GLU A 378 -1.72 20.83 9.31
CA GLU A 378 -1.03 20.60 10.58
C GLU A 378 -2.04 20.68 11.74
N VAL A 379 -1.95 19.76 12.71
CA VAL A 379 -2.75 19.74 13.94
C VAL A 379 -1.89 19.69 15.20
#